data_AF-A0A925MQM6-F1
#
_entry.id   AF-A0A925MQM6-F1
#
_cell.length_a   1.000
_cell.length_b   1.000
_cell.length_c   1.000
_cell.angle_alpha   90.00
_cell.angle_beta   90.00
_cell.angle_gamma   90.00
#
_symmetry.space_group_name_H-M   'P 1'
#
loop_
_entity.id
_entity.type
_entity.pdbx_description
1 polymer ?
#
loop_
_entity_poly.entity_id
_entity_poly.type
_entity_poly.pdbx_seq_one_letter_code
_entity_poly.pdbx_strand_id
1 'polypeptide(L)'
;MTSNALRVSLAAGAMLIAACASQTQTQKSGGWKTEDLTAALSSPSRPQADRARDADRKPAQLMTFFGVQKGMTVVDIIAADGYLSEVLAVTVGPTGKVYIQNPPRVLQMRGGAAEKALVTRLAGNRLPNAVRADGDLPVA
;
A
#
# COMPACT_ATOMS: atom_id res chain seq x y z
N MET A 1 -49.69 -17.82 -48.13
CA MET A 1 -50.87 -16.94 -48.01
C MET A 1 -51.99 -17.76 -47.41
N THR A 2 -52.69 -17.19 -46.42
CA THR A 2 -53.69 -17.79 -45.48
C THR A 2 -53.04 -18.66 -44.39
N SER A 3 -53.27 -18.54 -43.08
CA SER A 3 -54.05 -17.68 -42.19
C SER A 3 -53.39 -17.78 -40.81
N ASN A 4 -53.29 -16.70 -40.00
CA ASN A 4 -52.87 -16.85 -38.60
C ASN A 4 -54.05 -16.56 -37.66
N ALA A 5 -54.56 -17.64 -37.06
CA ALA A 5 -55.69 -17.61 -36.14
C ALA A 5 -55.23 -17.24 -34.73
N LEU A 6 -56.04 -16.37 -34.14
CA LEU A 6 -56.20 -16.04 -32.72
C LEU A 6 -56.13 -17.26 -31.79
N ARG A 7 -55.32 -17.22 -30.71
CA ARG A 7 -55.65 -17.83 -29.40
C ARG A 7 -54.99 -17.08 -28.22
N VAL A 8 -55.85 -16.47 -27.42
CA VAL A 8 -55.63 -16.03 -26.04
C VAL A 8 -55.37 -17.26 -25.16
N SER A 9 -54.44 -17.20 -24.19
CA SER A 9 -54.47 -18.04 -22.99
C SER A 9 -53.78 -17.37 -21.80
N LEU A 10 -54.56 -17.23 -20.74
CA LEU A 10 -54.27 -16.81 -19.37
C LEU A 10 -53.56 -17.93 -18.60
N ALA A 11 -52.50 -17.67 -17.81
CA ALA A 11 -52.13 -18.54 -16.70
C ALA A 11 -51.25 -17.82 -15.66
N ALA A 12 -51.64 -17.97 -14.40
CA ALA A 12 -51.07 -17.40 -13.21
C ALA A 12 -49.79 -18.12 -12.73
N GLY A 13 -48.99 -17.39 -11.95
CA GLY A 13 -48.24 -17.93 -10.80
C GLY A 13 -46.90 -18.60 -11.08
N ALA A 14 -45.81 -17.90 -10.74
CA ALA A 14 -44.56 -18.55 -10.36
C ALA A 14 -43.91 -17.76 -9.22
N MET A 15 -43.92 -18.39 -8.04
CA MET A 15 -43.29 -18.00 -6.79
C MET A 15 -41.78 -17.77 -7.02
N LEU A 16 -41.35 -16.50 -7.02
CA LEU A 16 -39.94 -16.13 -7.14
C LEU A 16 -39.23 -16.39 -5.80
N ILE A 17 -38.68 -17.59 -5.64
CA ILE A 17 -37.65 -17.88 -4.64
C ILE A 17 -36.38 -17.17 -5.11
N ALA A 18 -36.24 -15.88 -4.78
CA ALA A 18 -34.97 -15.18 -4.92
C ALA A 18 -34.04 -15.69 -3.82
N ALA A 19 -33.33 -16.77 -4.13
CA ALA A 19 -32.24 -17.28 -3.31
C ALA A 19 -31.20 -16.17 -3.15
N CYS A 20 -31.19 -15.54 -1.97
CA CYS A 20 -30.02 -14.83 -1.47
C CYS A 20 -28.93 -15.88 -1.19
N ALA A 21 -28.32 -16.39 -2.25
CA ALA A 21 -27.02 -17.00 -2.16
C ALA A 21 -26.07 -15.86 -1.81
N SER A 22 -25.85 -15.67 -0.50
CA SER A 22 -24.69 -14.97 0.02
C SER A 22 -23.47 -15.68 -0.55
N GLN A 23 -23.01 -15.23 -1.71
CA GLN A 23 -21.67 -15.54 -2.18
C GLN A 23 -20.75 -14.96 -1.12
N THR A 24 -20.26 -15.83 -0.24
CA THR A 24 -19.09 -15.55 0.58
C THR A 24 -17.97 -15.32 -0.43
N GLN A 25 -17.80 -14.07 -0.85
CA GLN A 25 -16.63 -13.68 -1.62
C GLN A 25 -15.46 -13.87 -0.68
N THR A 26 -14.72 -14.95 -0.89
CA THR A 26 -13.38 -15.12 -0.34
C THR A 26 -12.56 -13.96 -0.90
N GLN A 27 -12.51 -12.86 -0.15
CA GLN A 27 -11.60 -11.76 -0.40
C GLN A 27 -10.20 -12.39 -0.46
N LYS A 28 -9.62 -12.48 -1.66
CA LYS A 28 -8.18 -12.72 -1.81
C LYS A 28 -7.53 -11.67 -0.94
N SER A 29 -6.92 -12.07 0.17
CA SER A 29 -6.17 -11.13 0.99
C SER A 29 -5.18 -10.43 0.06
N GLY A 30 -5.32 -9.11 -0.11
CA GLY A 30 -4.39 -8.30 -0.89
C GLY A 30 -3.01 -8.17 -0.24
N GLY A 31 -2.76 -8.97 0.81
CA GLY A 31 -1.54 -9.00 1.59
C GLY A 31 -0.39 -9.64 0.84
N TRP A 32 0.81 -9.16 1.14
CA TRP A 32 2.04 -9.75 0.67
C TRP A 32 2.28 -11.11 1.33
N LYS A 33 2.85 -12.05 0.58
CA LYS A 33 3.67 -13.11 1.18
C LYS A 33 5.01 -12.50 1.58
N THR A 34 5.53 -12.89 2.73
CA THR A 34 6.77 -12.33 3.27
C THR A 34 7.96 -12.58 2.33
N GLU A 35 8.01 -13.74 1.67
CA GLU A 35 9.09 -14.11 0.75
C GLU A 35 9.06 -13.23 -0.51
N ASP A 36 7.87 -12.99 -1.07
CA ASP A 36 7.67 -12.13 -2.23
C ASP A 36 8.08 -10.68 -1.93
N LEU A 37 7.72 -10.18 -0.74
CA LEU A 37 8.12 -8.84 -0.32
C LEU A 37 9.62 -8.77 0.00
N THR A 38 10.22 -9.82 0.55
CA THR A 38 11.67 -9.91 0.76
C THR A 38 12.43 -9.80 -0.57
N ALA A 39 11.95 -10.50 -1.60
CA ALA A 39 12.52 -10.42 -2.94
C ALA A 39 12.38 -8.99 -3.51
N ALA A 40 11.21 -8.36 -3.38
CA ALA A 40 11.00 -6.98 -3.84
C ALA A 40 11.93 -5.98 -3.14
N LEU A 41 12.12 -6.12 -1.83
CA LEU A 41 13.01 -5.28 -1.03
C LEU A 41 14.51 -5.53 -1.31
N SER A 42 14.88 -6.63 -1.95
CA SER A 42 16.27 -6.93 -2.29
C SER A 42 16.81 -6.16 -3.51
N SER A 43 15.95 -5.36 -4.16
CA SER A 43 16.27 -4.59 -5.36
C SER A 43 17.56 -3.76 -5.22
N PRO A 44 18.50 -3.81 -6.19
CA PRO A 44 19.74 -3.03 -6.16
C PRO A 44 19.50 -1.52 -6.28
N SER A 45 18.28 -1.09 -6.62
CA SER A 45 17.89 0.32 -6.57
C SER A 45 17.83 0.88 -5.14
N ARG A 46 17.70 0.01 -4.12
CA ARG A 46 17.79 0.40 -2.71
C ARG A 46 19.25 0.53 -2.29
N PRO A 47 19.61 1.54 -1.47
CA PRO A 47 20.96 1.69 -0.93
C PRO A 47 21.46 0.38 -0.29
N GLN A 48 22.73 0.03 -0.54
CA GLN A 48 23.33 -1.19 0.01
C GLN A 48 23.27 -1.22 1.55
N ALA A 49 23.48 -0.08 2.21
CA ALA A 49 23.40 0.04 3.66
C ALA A 49 22.00 -0.29 4.21
N ASP A 50 20.93 -0.01 3.45
CA ASP A 50 19.57 -0.36 3.86
C ASP A 50 19.33 -1.85 3.72
N ARG A 51 19.70 -2.43 2.57
CA ARG A 51 19.59 -3.88 2.34
C ARG A 51 20.37 -4.68 3.38
N ALA A 52 21.53 -4.18 3.82
CA ALA A 52 22.31 -4.81 4.90
C ALA A 52 21.58 -4.79 6.25
N ARG A 53 20.82 -3.72 6.56
CA ARG A 53 20.03 -3.60 7.80
C ARG A 53 18.79 -4.49 7.82
N ASP A 54 18.30 -4.93 6.66
CA ASP A 54 17.06 -5.69 6.55
C ASP A 54 17.12 -7.05 7.28
N ALA A 55 18.30 -7.66 7.39
CA ALA A 55 18.48 -8.93 8.12
C ALA A 55 18.04 -8.82 9.60
N ASP A 56 18.41 -7.70 10.23
CA ASP A 56 18.11 -7.41 11.63
C ASP A 56 16.74 -6.78 11.79
N ARG A 57 16.36 -5.87 10.88
CA ARG A 57 15.10 -5.09 10.96
C ARG A 57 13.88 -5.82 10.45
N LYS A 58 14.05 -6.90 9.67
CA LYS A 58 12.98 -7.77 9.16
C LYS A 58 11.80 -7.00 8.53
N PRO A 59 12.05 -6.07 7.60
CA PRO A 59 11.01 -5.18 7.08
C PRO A 59 9.87 -5.92 6.38
N ALA A 60 10.15 -7.01 5.65
CA ALA A 60 9.10 -7.79 4.99
C ALA A 60 8.14 -8.42 6.01
N GLN A 61 8.68 -9.01 7.07
CA GLN A 61 7.88 -9.58 8.18
C GLN A 61 7.06 -8.49 8.85
N LEU A 62 7.66 -7.33 9.10
CA LEU A 62 6.99 -6.19 9.73
C LEU A 62 5.80 -5.69 8.89
N MET A 63 5.98 -5.55 7.58
CA MET A 63 4.91 -5.11 6.68
C MET A 63 3.79 -6.14 6.55
N THR A 64 4.14 -7.43 6.49
CA THR A 64 3.16 -8.52 6.51
C THR A 64 2.39 -8.53 7.82
N PHE A 65 3.07 -8.34 8.97
CA PHE A 65 2.44 -8.29 10.29
C PHE A 65 1.46 -7.12 10.42
N PHE A 66 1.85 -5.92 9.98
CA PHE A 66 0.96 -4.75 9.94
C PHE A 66 -0.14 -4.87 8.87
N GLY A 67 -0.09 -5.87 8.00
CA GLY A 67 -1.05 -6.03 6.92
C GLY A 67 -1.01 -4.90 5.90
N VAL A 68 0.17 -4.30 5.66
CA VAL A 68 0.32 -3.26 4.64
C VAL A 68 0.19 -3.90 3.25
N GLN A 69 -0.69 -3.35 2.42
CA GLN A 69 -1.05 -3.89 1.12
C GLN A 69 -0.75 -2.91 -0.01
N LYS A 70 -0.68 -3.45 -1.24
CA LYS A 70 -0.59 -2.65 -2.46
C LYS A 70 -1.77 -1.68 -2.56
N GLY A 71 -1.52 -0.45 -2.99
CA GLY A 71 -2.53 0.60 -3.15
C GLY A 71 -2.88 1.37 -1.87
N MET A 72 -2.39 0.96 -0.70
CA MET A 72 -2.65 1.70 0.53
C MET A 72 -1.98 3.08 0.52
N THR A 73 -2.61 4.03 1.21
CA THR A 73 -1.98 5.29 1.61
C THR A 73 -1.56 5.17 3.07
N VAL A 74 -0.28 5.38 3.35
CA VAL A 74 0.34 5.19 4.67
C VAL A 74 1.17 6.41 5.05
N VAL A 75 1.41 6.59 6.35
CA VAL A 75 2.32 7.62 6.88
C VAL A 75 3.42 6.96 7.71
N ASP A 76 4.66 7.37 7.47
CA ASP A 76 5.83 7.04 8.30
C ASP A 76 6.10 8.24 9.22
N ILE A 77 5.83 8.09 10.51
CA ILE A 77 5.92 9.15 11.51
C ILE A 77 7.33 9.17 12.09
N ILE A 78 7.97 10.34 12.10
CA ILE A 78 9.39 10.49 12.49
C ILE A 78 10.27 9.60 11.60
N ALA A 79 10.08 9.72 10.28
CA ALA A 79 10.74 8.88 9.29
C ALA A 79 12.28 9.02 9.25
N ALA A 80 12.81 10.08 9.85
CA ALA A 80 14.21 10.46 9.86
C ALA A 80 14.81 10.46 8.44
N ASP A 81 15.79 9.58 8.18
CA ASP A 81 16.41 9.47 6.86
C ASP A 81 15.49 8.86 5.79
N GLY A 82 14.40 8.19 6.18
CA GLY A 82 13.39 7.58 5.30
C GLY A 82 13.56 6.07 5.04
N TYR A 83 14.32 5.32 5.86
CA TYR A 83 14.57 3.89 5.62
C TYR A 83 13.26 3.09 5.55
N LEU A 84 12.38 3.31 6.52
CA LEU A 84 11.09 2.63 6.56
C LEU A 84 10.15 3.17 5.49
N SER A 85 10.20 4.47 5.20
CA SER A 85 9.45 5.10 4.11
C SER A 85 9.71 4.43 2.75
N GLU A 86 10.96 4.07 2.44
CA GLU A 86 11.28 3.36 1.20
C GLU A 86 10.77 1.90 1.22
N VAL A 87 10.85 1.22 2.36
CA VAL A 87 10.21 -0.10 2.53
C VAL A 87 8.71 0.00 2.26
N LEU A 88 8.03 0.94 2.89
CA LEU A 88 6.60 1.20 2.70
C LEU A 88 6.29 1.53 1.24
N ALA A 89 7.12 2.35 0.57
CA ALA A 89 6.92 2.73 -0.82
C ALA A 89 6.98 1.52 -1.76
N VAL A 90 7.89 0.57 -1.52
CA VAL A 90 7.95 -0.71 -2.24
C VAL A 90 6.71 -1.56 -1.93
N THR A 91 6.31 -1.65 -0.66
CA THR A 91 5.17 -2.46 -0.23
C THR A 91 3.83 -1.99 -0.79
N VAL A 92 3.54 -0.69 -0.71
CA VAL A 92 2.28 -0.13 -1.24
C VAL A 92 2.28 -0.04 -2.77
N GLY A 93 3.45 -0.08 -3.40
CA GLY A 93 3.61 -0.10 -4.85
C GLY A 93 3.17 1.21 -5.53
N PRO A 94 3.19 1.24 -6.87
CA PRO A 94 3.03 2.48 -7.65
C PRO A 94 1.64 3.12 -7.55
N THR A 95 0.61 2.37 -7.14
CA THR A 95 -0.75 2.87 -6.94
C THR A 95 -1.01 3.32 -5.50
N GLY A 96 -0.10 3.02 -4.57
CA GLY A 96 -0.17 3.47 -3.19
C GLY A 96 0.53 4.81 -2.98
N LYS A 97 0.53 5.27 -1.73
CA LYS A 97 1.18 6.53 -1.35
C LYS A 97 1.80 6.43 0.05
N VAL A 98 2.98 7.01 0.21
CA VAL A 98 3.67 7.12 1.50
C VAL A 98 3.88 8.58 1.83
N TYR A 99 3.38 9.02 2.99
CA TYR A 99 3.72 10.30 3.57
C TYR A 99 4.91 10.13 4.50
N ILE A 100 6.00 10.83 4.21
CA ILE A 100 7.23 10.83 5.00
C ILE A 100 7.14 12.02 5.96
N GLN A 101 6.67 11.76 7.18
CA GLN A 101 6.50 12.81 8.17
C GLN A 101 7.76 12.92 9.03
N ASN A 102 8.27 14.13 9.17
CA ASN A 102 9.29 14.46 10.14
C ASN A 102 8.98 15.80 10.82
N PRO A 103 9.05 15.87 12.16
CA PRO A 103 9.04 17.16 12.84
C PRO A 103 10.35 17.92 12.58
N PRO A 104 10.35 19.27 12.56
CA PRO A 104 11.56 20.06 12.29
C PRO A 104 12.76 19.69 13.15
N ARG A 105 12.51 19.34 14.43
CA ARG A 105 13.54 18.89 15.36
C ARG A 105 14.33 17.71 14.80
N VAL A 106 13.66 16.70 14.23
CA VAL A 106 14.32 15.49 13.71
C VAL A 106 15.21 15.82 12.52
N LEU A 107 14.74 16.68 11.62
CA LEU A 107 15.48 17.10 10.44
C LEU A 107 16.71 17.94 10.80
N GLN A 108 16.67 18.71 11.88
CA GLN A 108 17.76 19.60 12.32
C GLN A 108 18.80 18.91 13.21
N MET A 109 18.46 17.77 13.83
CA MET A 109 19.38 17.02 14.69
C MET A 109 20.69 16.67 13.97
N ARG A 110 21.78 16.59 14.75
CA ARG A 110 23.11 16.15 14.27
C ARG A 110 23.58 16.92 13.03
N GLY A 111 23.31 18.23 12.97
CA GLY A 111 23.73 19.08 11.85
C GLY A 111 23.01 18.77 10.53
N GLY A 112 21.75 18.33 10.60
CA GLY A 112 20.93 18.07 9.42
C GLY A 112 21.21 16.73 8.73
N ALA A 113 21.79 15.76 9.43
CA ALA A 113 22.20 14.50 8.81
C ALA A 113 21.02 13.72 8.20
N ALA A 114 19.88 13.66 8.91
CA ALA A 114 18.67 13.01 8.41
C ALA A 114 18.10 13.75 7.19
N GLU A 115 18.02 15.09 7.23
CA GLU A 115 17.57 15.92 6.11
C GLU A 115 18.40 15.67 4.85
N LYS A 116 19.73 15.71 4.97
CA LYS A 116 20.65 15.49 3.84
C LYS A 116 20.49 14.09 3.24
N ALA A 117 20.36 13.08 4.11
CA ALA A 117 20.14 11.70 3.67
C ALA A 117 18.78 11.53 2.97
N LEU A 118 17.72 12.13 3.51
CA LEU A 118 16.37 12.06 2.93
C LEU A 118 16.30 12.77 1.58
N VAL A 119 16.88 13.96 1.45
CA VAL A 119 16.99 14.68 0.16
C VAL A 119 17.72 13.83 -0.88
N THR A 120 18.84 13.22 -0.48
CA THR A 120 19.61 12.32 -1.36
C THR A 120 18.77 11.10 -1.76
N ARG A 121 18.04 10.50 -0.81
CA ARG A 121 17.17 9.34 -1.06
C ARG A 121 16.05 9.67 -2.06
N LEU A 122 15.47 10.86 -2.01
CA LEU A 122 14.35 11.26 -2.88
C LEU A 122 14.78 11.89 -4.21
N ALA A 123 16.08 12.12 -4.42
CA ALA A 123 16.61 12.71 -5.63
C ALA A 123 16.21 11.91 -6.89
N GLY A 124 15.98 12.63 -7.99
CA GLY A 124 15.66 12.03 -9.29
C GLY A 124 14.29 11.33 -9.36
N ASN A 125 13.37 11.63 -8.43
CA ASN A 125 12.03 11.05 -8.39
C ASN A 125 12.02 9.51 -8.35
N ARG A 126 13.05 8.90 -7.73
CA ARG A 126 13.18 7.44 -7.69
C ARG A 126 12.14 6.74 -6.81
N LEU A 127 11.46 7.48 -5.94
CA LEU A 127 10.32 7.04 -5.12
C LEU A 127 9.10 7.93 -5.42
N PRO A 128 8.47 7.79 -6.60
CA PRO A 128 7.43 8.71 -7.07
C PRO A 128 6.13 8.65 -6.25
N ASN A 129 5.95 7.59 -5.46
CA ASN A 129 4.82 7.40 -4.56
C ASN A 129 5.11 7.86 -3.12
N ALA A 130 6.26 8.48 -2.85
CA ALA A 130 6.62 9.01 -1.55
C ALA A 130 6.57 10.54 -1.54
N VAL A 131 5.91 11.12 -0.54
CA VAL A 131 5.67 12.56 -0.42
C VAL A 131 6.14 13.04 0.95
N ARG A 132 7.01 14.06 1.00
CA ARG A 132 7.38 14.70 2.27
C ARG A 132 6.19 15.40 2.89
N ALA A 133 5.98 15.18 4.18
CA ALA A 133 4.95 15.81 5.00
C ALA A 133 5.60 16.33 6.30
N ASP A 134 6.61 17.19 6.15
CA ASP A 134 7.35 17.70 7.30
C ASP A 134 6.53 18.72 8.09
N GLY A 135 6.68 18.68 9.41
CA GLY A 135 5.90 19.48 10.34
C GLY A 135 5.60 18.70 11.60
N ASP A 136 5.30 19.40 12.69
CA ASP A 136 4.83 18.74 13.90
C ASP A 136 3.43 18.16 13.68
N LEU A 137 3.14 17.03 14.34
CA LEU A 137 1.78 16.51 14.38
C LEU A 137 0.92 17.42 15.27
N PRO A 138 -0.35 17.65 14.92
CA PRO A 138 -1.24 18.43 15.77
C PRO A 138 -1.37 17.76 17.13
N VAL A 139 -1.20 18.53 18.20
CA VAL A 139 -1.58 18.10 19.55
C VAL A 139 -3.11 18.17 19.65
N ALA A 140 -3.73 17.08 20.11
CA ALA A 140 -5.17 16.97 20.31
C ALA A 140 -5.63 17.78 21.53
#